data_AF-A0A2N3FYY8-F1
#
_entry.id   AF-A0A2N3FYY8-F1
#
_cell.length_a   1.000
_cell.length_b   1.000
_cell.length_c   1.000
_cell.angle_alpha   90.00
_cell.angle_beta   90.00
_cell.angle_gamma   90.00
#
_symmetry.space_group_name_H-M   'P 1'
#
loop_
_entity.id
_entity.type
_entity.pdbx_description
1 polymer ?
#
loop_
_entity_poly.entity_id
_entity_poly.type
_entity_poly.pdbx_seq_one_letter_code
_entity_poly.pdbx_strand_id
1 'polypeptide(L)'
;MRALFLENLHPQATAILEAFGVSVTNHDGALDEDELIAALDGVELLGIRSKTQLTQRVIEASPSLIAAGAFSIGTNQIDLATAARQGIAVFNAPFSNTRSVVELAIAEIIGLTRRLPDHNRLMHAGIWDKHADGAHEIRSRTLGIVGYGNIGSQLSVVAEALGMNVIFYDSAEKLALGNATRMPSLESLLQASDIVTLHVDGRTGNSGIFGQHQFDLMKDGSLFINLSRGFVVDVDALKASLESGKLAGAAVDVFPEEPKKRGDAFDSPLRGLPNVILTPHIAGSTEEAQRDIGIFVATRLRDYVQHGSTSLSVNLPNLSLEQPTGSHRIAHLHENIPGVLAAVNREFAEHQVNIDAQLLSTRGELGYVVTDISAGITADAVEALSQMPGTVRLRVLS
;
A
#
# COMPACT_ATOMS: atom_id res chain seq x y z
N MET A 1 24.93 -10.16 -6.60
CA MET A 1 23.78 -9.26 -6.43
C MET A 1 23.84 -8.62 -5.06
N ARG A 2 23.67 -7.30 -5.00
CA ARG A 2 23.67 -6.46 -3.82
C ARG A 2 22.30 -5.79 -3.64
N ALA A 3 21.87 -5.71 -2.39
CA ALA A 3 20.68 -4.98 -1.99
C ALA A 3 21.03 -3.89 -0.97
N LEU A 4 20.37 -2.74 -1.06
CA LEU A 4 20.42 -1.68 -0.07
C LEU A 4 19.05 -1.51 0.56
N PHE A 5 18.97 -1.70 1.88
CA PHE A 5 17.76 -1.55 2.67
C PHE A 5 17.88 -0.34 3.59
N LEU A 6 16.99 0.63 3.43
CA LEU A 6 16.97 1.89 4.17
C LEU A 6 15.80 1.93 5.16
N GLU A 7 15.87 2.84 6.12
CA GLU A 7 14.79 3.14 7.08
C GLU A 7 14.46 1.98 8.05
N ASN A 8 15.49 1.21 8.43
CA ASN A 8 15.42 0.13 9.41
C ASN A 8 14.31 -0.89 9.11
N LEU A 9 14.47 -1.62 8.00
CA LEU A 9 13.54 -2.68 7.61
C LEU A 9 13.59 -3.87 8.58
N HIS A 10 12.49 -4.60 8.69
CA HIS A 10 12.41 -5.76 9.59
C HIS A 10 13.47 -6.82 9.20
N PRO A 11 14.23 -7.40 10.16
CA PRO A 11 15.35 -8.31 9.87
C PRO A 11 15.00 -9.55 9.02
N GLN A 12 13.75 -9.99 9.06
CA GLN A 12 13.25 -11.10 8.21
C GLN A 12 13.37 -10.78 6.71
N ALA A 13 13.26 -9.52 6.30
CA ALA A 13 13.45 -9.13 4.91
C ALA A 13 14.89 -9.45 4.43
N THR A 14 15.88 -9.11 5.26
CA THR A 14 17.29 -9.41 5.05
C THR A 14 17.52 -10.91 4.97
N ALA A 15 17.03 -11.66 5.96
CA ALA A 15 17.20 -13.11 6.02
C ALA A 15 16.64 -13.83 4.78
N ILE A 16 15.51 -13.37 4.25
CA ILE A 16 14.91 -13.94 3.03
C ILE A 16 15.83 -13.74 1.83
N LEU A 17 16.40 -12.55 1.61
CA LEU A 17 17.26 -12.31 0.46
C LEU A 17 18.64 -12.99 0.59
N GLU A 18 19.23 -12.97 1.79
CA GLU A 18 20.52 -13.61 2.05
C GLU A 18 20.48 -15.12 1.86
N ALA A 19 19.35 -15.78 2.20
CA ALA A 19 19.14 -17.21 1.96
C ALA A 19 19.25 -17.61 0.47
N PHE A 20 19.16 -16.64 -0.45
CA PHE A 20 19.29 -16.84 -1.89
C PHE A 20 20.51 -16.15 -2.50
N GLY A 21 21.52 -15.85 -1.68
CA GLY A 21 22.82 -15.35 -2.14
C GLY A 21 22.86 -13.86 -2.49
N VAL A 22 21.86 -13.08 -2.07
CA VAL A 22 21.89 -11.61 -2.19
C VAL A 22 22.60 -11.03 -0.97
N SER A 23 23.62 -10.20 -1.20
CA SER A 23 24.30 -9.48 -0.11
C SER A 23 23.51 -8.21 0.23
N VAL A 24 23.01 -8.09 1.46
CA VAL A 24 22.14 -6.99 1.89
C VAL A 24 22.90 -6.03 2.81
N THR A 25 22.92 -4.75 2.46
CA THR A 25 23.40 -3.68 3.33
C THR A 25 22.19 -2.97 3.96
N ASN A 26 22.15 -2.89 5.29
CA ASN A 26 21.08 -2.21 6.02
C ASN A 26 21.54 -0.84 6.51
N HIS A 27 20.65 0.15 6.47
CA HIS A 27 20.86 1.50 6.95
C HIS A 27 19.62 1.98 7.72
N ASP A 28 19.84 2.55 8.91
CA ASP A 28 18.74 2.89 9.83
C ASP A 28 17.90 4.08 9.35
N GLY A 29 18.52 5.01 8.62
CA GLY A 29 17.91 6.25 8.16
C GLY A 29 17.51 6.22 6.69
N ALA A 30 16.71 7.21 6.30
CA ALA A 30 16.62 7.62 4.90
C ALA A 30 17.88 8.40 4.52
N LEU A 31 18.22 8.35 3.23
CA LEU A 31 19.28 9.14 2.62
C LEU A 31 18.65 10.31 1.86
N ASP A 32 19.38 11.42 1.76
CA ASP A 32 19.00 12.46 0.80
C ASP A 32 19.26 12.03 -0.65
N GLU A 33 18.87 12.87 -1.62
CA GLU A 33 18.93 12.49 -3.04
C GLU A 33 20.36 12.22 -3.53
N ASP A 34 21.35 13.02 -3.11
CA ASP A 34 22.74 12.87 -3.57
C ASP A 34 23.43 11.70 -2.86
N GLU A 35 23.17 11.53 -1.55
CA GLU A 35 23.62 10.38 -0.78
C GLU A 35 23.05 9.07 -1.32
N LEU A 36 21.76 9.05 -1.70
CA LEU A 36 21.09 7.89 -2.26
C LEU A 36 21.70 7.49 -3.61
N ILE A 37 21.97 8.46 -4.49
CA ILE A 37 22.64 8.20 -5.78
C ILE A 37 24.00 7.54 -5.54
N ALA A 38 24.80 8.07 -4.61
CA ALA A 38 26.11 7.49 -4.29
C ALA A 38 25.99 6.08 -3.69
N ALA A 39 25.01 5.85 -2.81
CA ALA A 39 24.81 4.56 -2.17
C ALA A 39 24.26 3.46 -3.11
N LEU A 40 23.64 3.85 -4.22
CA LEU A 40 23.08 2.93 -5.22
C LEU A 40 24.11 2.43 -6.25
N ASP A 41 25.37 2.85 -6.17
CA ASP A 41 26.41 2.40 -7.09
C ASP A 41 26.57 0.87 -7.08
N GLY A 42 26.18 0.26 -8.22
CA GLY A 42 26.09 -1.18 -8.45
C GLY A 42 25.20 -1.96 -7.48
N VAL A 43 24.18 -1.30 -6.91
CA VAL A 43 23.10 -1.94 -6.16
C VAL A 43 21.99 -2.34 -7.14
N GLU A 44 21.60 -3.62 -7.13
CA GLU A 44 20.54 -4.12 -8.01
C GLU A 44 19.15 -4.07 -7.35
N LEU A 45 19.07 -4.14 -6.01
CA LEU A 45 17.81 -4.14 -5.28
C LEU A 45 17.77 -3.03 -4.22
N LEU A 46 16.72 -2.23 -4.21
CA LEU A 46 16.50 -1.20 -3.20
C LEU A 46 15.29 -1.55 -2.33
N GLY A 47 15.40 -1.41 -1.01
CA GLY A 47 14.28 -1.48 -0.08
C GLY A 47 14.16 -0.16 0.68
N ILE A 48 13.00 0.47 0.62
CA ILE A 48 12.72 1.76 1.28
C ILE A 48 11.39 1.74 2.01
N ARG A 49 11.15 2.72 2.89
CA ARG A 49 9.82 2.98 3.47
C ARG A 49 9.31 4.32 2.93
N SER A 50 8.72 5.15 3.78
CA SER A 50 7.98 6.34 3.36
C SER A 50 8.84 7.59 3.18
N LYS A 51 10.06 7.65 3.74
CA LYS A 51 10.85 8.88 3.74
C LYS A 51 11.76 9.00 2.51
N THR A 52 12.41 7.91 2.11
CA THR A 52 13.34 7.92 0.97
C THR A 52 12.57 8.22 -0.32
N GLN A 53 13.06 9.17 -1.11
CA GLN A 53 12.45 9.55 -2.39
C GLN A 53 13.23 8.92 -3.54
N LEU A 54 12.61 7.97 -4.25
CA LEU A 54 13.16 7.39 -5.48
C LEU A 54 12.66 8.21 -6.68
N THR A 55 13.26 9.39 -6.85
CA THR A 55 12.91 10.36 -7.90
C THR A 55 13.40 9.93 -9.27
N GLN A 56 12.94 10.61 -10.33
CA GLN A 56 13.46 10.43 -11.69
C GLN A 56 15.00 10.52 -11.73
N ARG A 57 15.58 11.52 -11.06
CA ARG A 57 17.02 11.76 -11.04
C ARG A 57 17.79 10.59 -10.40
N VAL A 58 17.28 10.06 -9.29
CA VAL A 58 17.88 8.90 -8.62
C VAL A 58 17.83 7.67 -9.52
N ILE A 59 16.67 7.43 -10.14
CA ILE A 59 16.47 6.29 -11.04
C ILE A 59 17.42 6.36 -12.23
N GLU A 60 17.52 7.51 -12.88
CA GLU A 60 18.38 7.71 -14.05
C GLU A 60 19.87 7.58 -13.73
N ALA A 61 20.28 7.93 -12.51
CA ALA A 61 21.65 7.78 -12.04
C ALA A 61 22.01 6.35 -11.58
N SER A 62 21.04 5.43 -11.54
CA SER A 62 21.19 4.08 -10.94
C SER A 62 20.97 2.95 -11.96
N PRO A 63 21.81 2.81 -13.01
CA PRO A 63 21.57 1.87 -14.12
C PRO A 63 21.58 0.39 -13.70
N SER A 64 22.26 0.05 -12.61
CA SER A 64 22.31 -1.33 -12.08
C SER A 64 21.02 -1.75 -11.38
N LEU A 65 20.18 -0.79 -10.96
CA LEU A 65 18.95 -1.08 -10.23
C LEU A 65 18.01 -1.89 -11.13
N ILE A 66 17.51 -3.01 -10.63
CA ILE A 66 16.57 -3.89 -11.34
C ILE A 66 15.20 -3.95 -10.66
N ALA A 67 15.15 -3.73 -9.34
CA ALA A 67 13.90 -3.67 -8.61
C ALA A 67 13.99 -2.79 -7.35
N ALA A 68 12.84 -2.24 -6.95
CA ALA A 68 12.66 -1.53 -5.70
C ALA A 68 11.46 -2.10 -4.92
N GLY A 69 11.62 -2.25 -3.61
CA GLY A 69 10.58 -2.60 -2.68
C GLY A 69 10.19 -1.40 -1.84
N ALA A 70 8.93 -0.96 -1.93
CA ALA A 70 8.31 -0.13 -0.92
C ALA A 70 7.86 -1.03 0.23
N PHE A 71 8.60 -1.04 1.33
CA PHE A 71 8.26 -1.74 2.56
C PHE A 71 7.20 -0.94 3.34
N SER A 72 6.11 -0.65 2.64
CA SER A 72 4.96 0.12 3.05
C SER A 72 3.78 -0.21 2.12
N ILE A 73 2.61 0.36 2.41
CA ILE A 73 1.42 0.21 1.59
C ILE A 73 1.49 1.20 0.43
N GLY A 74 1.79 2.47 0.74
CA GLY A 74 1.94 3.53 -0.25
C GLY A 74 3.26 3.43 -1.03
N THR A 75 3.23 3.95 -2.25
CA THR A 75 4.36 4.03 -3.18
C THR A 75 4.57 5.45 -3.73
N ASN A 76 3.99 6.46 -3.06
CA ASN A 76 4.00 7.86 -3.51
C ASN A 76 5.42 8.45 -3.60
N GLN A 77 6.34 7.91 -2.82
CA GLN A 77 7.75 8.29 -2.76
C GLN A 77 8.59 7.71 -3.92
N ILE A 78 7.97 6.98 -4.86
CA ILE A 78 8.64 6.37 -6.01
C ILE A 78 8.04 6.92 -7.30
N ASP A 79 8.88 7.43 -8.20
CA ASP A 79 8.48 7.71 -9.58
C ASP A 79 8.30 6.40 -10.36
N LEU A 80 7.10 5.82 -10.24
CA LEU A 80 6.73 4.55 -10.86
C LEU A 80 6.82 4.59 -12.39
N ALA A 81 6.57 5.75 -13.00
CA ALA A 81 6.57 5.89 -14.44
C ALA A 81 8.00 5.85 -14.99
N THR A 82 8.92 6.58 -14.37
CA THR A 82 10.34 6.52 -14.72
C THR A 82 10.91 5.13 -14.42
N ALA A 83 10.59 4.55 -13.26
CA ALA A 83 11.02 3.20 -12.91
C ALA A 83 10.58 2.17 -13.96
N ALA A 84 9.33 2.24 -14.43
CA ALA A 84 8.83 1.34 -15.46
C ALA A 84 9.58 1.49 -16.80
N ARG A 85 9.82 2.73 -17.26
CA ARG A 85 10.58 3.00 -18.49
C ARG A 85 12.03 2.51 -18.44
N GLN A 86 12.64 2.50 -17.26
CA GLN A 86 14.00 1.99 -17.02
C GLN A 86 14.04 0.47 -16.79
N GLY A 87 12.87 -0.20 -16.77
CA GLY A 87 12.75 -1.62 -16.48
C GLY A 87 13.04 -2.02 -15.05
N ILE A 88 12.76 -1.13 -14.10
CA ILE A 88 12.87 -1.36 -12.65
C ILE A 88 11.50 -1.78 -12.13
N ALA A 89 11.40 -3.02 -11.63
CA ALA A 89 10.17 -3.53 -11.04
C ALA A 89 9.96 -2.95 -9.63
N VAL A 90 8.77 -2.43 -9.35
CA VAL A 90 8.41 -1.91 -8.02
C VAL A 90 7.36 -2.81 -7.37
N PHE A 91 7.57 -3.14 -6.10
CA PHE A 91 6.66 -3.95 -5.28
C PHE A 91 6.32 -3.23 -3.97
N ASN A 92 5.12 -3.44 -3.44
CA ASN A 92 4.68 -2.95 -2.14
C ASN A 92 4.03 -4.06 -1.30
N ALA A 93 3.56 -3.73 -0.10
CA ALA A 93 2.85 -4.66 0.78
C ALA A 93 1.38 -4.23 0.99
N PRO A 94 0.49 -4.44 0.01
CA PRO A 94 -0.83 -3.78 -0.02
C PRO A 94 -1.81 -4.29 1.05
N PHE A 95 -1.53 -5.42 1.71
CA PHE A 95 -2.45 -6.09 2.63
C PHE A 95 -1.89 -6.30 4.04
N SER A 96 -0.59 -6.10 4.26
CA SER A 96 0.10 -6.54 5.47
C SER A 96 -0.24 -5.74 6.73
N ASN A 97 -0.91 -4.58 6.62
CA ASN A 97 -1.37 -3.80 7.76
C ASN A 97 -2.87 -3.91 8.04
N THR A 98 -3.60 -4.74 7.28
CA THR A 98 -5.07 -4.77 7.33
C THR A 98 -5.57 -4.99 8.75
N ARG A 99 -4.99 -5.97 9.45
CA ARG A 99 -5.38 -6.32 10.82
C ARG A 99 -5.13 -5.20 11.81
N SER A 100 -3.97 -4.55 11.73
CA SER A 100 -3.59 -3.45 12.61
C SER A 100 -4.56 -2.27 12.51
N VAL A 101 -4.97 -1.90 11.29
CA VAL A 101 -5.93 -0.83 11.06
C VAL A 101 -7.31 -1.19 11.62
N VAL A 102 -7.75 -2.44 11.45
CA VAL A 102 -9.02 -2.94 12.00
C VAL A 102 -9.03 -2.87 13.52
N GLU A 103 -7.94 -3.29 14.17
CA GLU A 103 -7.84 -3.25 15.63
C GLU A 103 -7.86 -1.82 16.16
N LEU A 104 -7.13 -0.89 15.50
CA LEU A 104 -7.18 0.52 15.87
C LEU A 104 -8.57 1.12 15.68
N ALA A 105 -9.24 0.83 14.56
CA ALA A 105 -10.60 1.31 14.31
C ALA A 105 -11.56 0.90 15.43
N ILE A 106 -11.54 -0.38 15.84
CA ILE A 106 -12.38 -0.86 16.94
C ILE A 106 -12.03 -0.18 18.27
N ALA A 107 -10.74 -0.01 18.56
CA ALA A 107 -10.28 0.67 19.77
C ALA A 107 -10.77 2.13 19.81
N GLU A 108 -10.68 2.85 18.69
CA GLU A 108 -11.16 4.22 18.55
C GLU A 108 -12.67 4.33 18.61
N ILE A 109 -13.42 3.42 17.99
CA ILE A 109 -14.89 3.36 18.09
C ILE A 109 -15.30 3.25 19.57
N ILE A 110 -14.74 2.29 20.29
CA ILE A 110 -15.04 2.09 21.72
C ILE A 110 -14.58 3.30 22.54
N GLY A 111 -13.40 3.85 22.24
CA GLY A 111 -12.86 5.03 22.91
C GLY A 111 -13.76 6.24 22.79
N LEU A 112 -14.24 6.51 21.57
CA LEU A 112 -15.13 7.63 21.26
C LEU A 112 -16.52 7.46 21.85
N THR A 113 -17.15 6.27 21.74
CA THR A 113 -18.49 6.05 22.32
C THR A 113 -18.49 6.11 23.84
N ARG A 114 -17.33 5.92 24.48
CA ARG A 114 -17.14 5.99 25.93
C ARG A 114 -16.48 7.28 26.39
N ARG A 115 -16.23 8.23 25.47
CA ARG A 115 -15.54 9.50 25.73
C ARG A 115 -14.22 9.34 26.48
N LEU A 116 -13.51 8.24 26.23
CA LEU A 116 -12.25 7.92 26.92
C LEU A 116 -11.20 9.03 26.79
N PRO A 117 -10.99 9.68 25.63
CA PRO A 117 -9.98 10.73 25.51
C PRO A 117 -10.22 11.90 26.48
N ASP A 118 -11.48 12.33 26.61
CA ASP A 118 -11.86 13.43 27.50
C ASP A 118 -11.70 13.05 28.97
N HIS A 119 -12.29 11.93 29.38
CA HIS A 119 -12.21 11.49 30.78
C HIS A 119 -10.77 11.16 31.19
N ASN A 120 -9.96 10.58 30.31
CA ASN A 120 -8.54 10.35 30.56
C ASN A 120 -7.80 11.68 30.78
N ARG A 121 -8.01 12.67 29.90
CA ARG A 121 -7.40 14.01 30.03
C ARG A 121 -7.79 14.68 31.35
N LEU A 122 -9.06 14.60 31.75
CA LEU A 122 -9.56 15.16 33.01
C LEU A 122 -8.93 14.47 34.23
N MET A 123 -8.83 13.14 34.22
CA MET A 123 -8.21 12.37 35.29
C MET A 123 -6.71 12.71 35.46
N HIS A 124 -5.97 12.87 34.36
CA HIS A 124 -4.59 13.36 34.39
C HIS A 124 -4.46 14.80 34.93
N ALA A 125 -5.51 15.62 34.79
CA ALA A 125 -5.59 16.95 35.39
C ALA A 125 -6.10 16.94 36.85
N GLY A 126 -6.35 15.77 37.45
CA GLY A 126 -6.85 15.63 38.82
C GLY A 126 -8.34 15.90 38.99
N ILE A 127 -9.11 15.93 37.89
CA ILE A 127 -10.55 16.19 37.90
C ILE A 127 -11.31 14.86 37.83
N TRP A 128 -12.17 14.62 38.82
CA TRP A 128 -13.04 13.45 38.87
C TRP A 128 -14.43 13.78 38.32
N ASP A 129 -14.67 13.37 37.07
CA ASP A 129 -15.91 13.66 36.33
C ASP A 129 -16.69 12.37 36.03
N LYS A 130 -17.37 11.82 37.05
CA LYS A 130 -18.08 10.55 36.97
C LYS A 130 -19.57 10.75 36.65
N HIS A 131 -19.93 10.54 35.38
CA HIS A 131 -21.31 10.48 34.91
C HIS A 131 -21.46 9.50 33.73
N ALA A 132 -22.68 9.28 33.26
CA ALA A 132 -22.98 8.44 32.10
C ALA A 132 -23.36 9.25 30.84
N ASP A 133 -23.49 10.58 30.96
CA ASP A 133 -23.94 11.46 29.87
C ASP A 133 -23.06 11.31 28.62
N GLY A 134 -23.70 11.02 27.49
CA GLY A 134 -23.03 10.81 26.20
C GLY A 134 -22.18 9.53 26.10
N ALA A 135 -22.17 8.66 27.12
CA ALA A 135 -21.43 7.40 27.09
C ALA A 135 -22.35 6.23 26.68
N HIS A 136 -21.87 5.42 25.73
CA HIS A 136 -22.69 4.36 25.12
C HIS A 136 -21.91 3.07 24.85
N GLU A 137 -22.62 1.94 24.92
CA GLU A 137 -22.17 0.68 24.34
C GLU A 137 -22.16 0.77 22.80
N ILE A 138 -21.27 -0.01 22.17
CA ILE A 138 -21.22 -0.16 20.70
C ILE A 138 -22.21 -1.21 20.18
N ARG A 139 -22.64 -2.14 21.04
CA ARG A 139 -23.58 -3.21 20.68
C ARG A 139 -24.87 -2.61 20.14
N SER A 140 -25.37 -3.19 19.07
CA SER A 140 -26.57 -2.79 18.32
C SER A 140 -26.48 -1.43 17.62
N ARG A 141 -25.36 -0.71 17.70
CA ARG A 141 -25.12 0.48 16.86
C ARG A 141 -24.79 0.09 15.43
N THR A 142 -25.11 0.96 14.50
CA THR A 142 -24.82 0.78 13.08
C THR A 142 -23.46 1.39 12.72
N LEU A 143 -22.52 0.56 12.28
CA LEU A 143 -21.27 0.97 11.66
C LEU A 143 -21.45 1.07 10.14
N GLY A 144 -21.24 2.27 9.60
CA GLY A 144 -21.16 2.56 8.17
C GLY A 144 -19.72 2.55 7.68
N ILE A 145 -19.40 1.62 6.80
CA ILE A 145 -18.07 1.48 6.20
C ILE A 145 -18.08 2.06 4.78
N VAL A 146 -17.29 3.12 4.53
CA VAL A 146 -17.09 3.68 3.19
C VAL A 146 -15.80 3.11 2.61
N GLY A 147 -15.92 2.27 1.59
CA GLY A 147 -14.82 1.47 1.03
C GLY A 147 -14.78 0.08 1.64
N TYR A 148 -15.20 -0.92 0.88
CA TYR A 148 -15.33 -2.32 1.33
C TYR A 148 -14.25 -3.19 0.66
N GLY A 149 -13.00 -2.71 0.76
CA GLY A 149 -11.78 -3.44 0.41
C GLY A 149 -11.32 -4.36 1.54
N ASN A 150 -10.01 -4.65 1.60
CA ASN A 150 -9.46 -5.58 2.60
C ASN A 150 -9.73 -5.13 4.05
N ILE A 151 -9.52 -3.85 4.34
CA ILE A 151 -9.70 -3.30 5.69
C ILE A 151 -11.20 -3.26 6.03
N GLY A 152 -12.02 -2.70 5.15
CA GLY A 152 -13.46 -2.58 5.38
C GLY A 152 -14.16 -3.93 5.58
N SER A 153 -13.80 -4.95 4.79
CA SER A 153 -14.39 -6.29 4.90
C SER A 153 -13.90 -7.04 6.14
N GLN A 154 -12.63 -6.88 6.54
CA GLN A 154 -12.16 -7.46 7.80
C GLN A 154 -12.78 -6.73 9.01
N LEU A 155 -12.92 -5.40 8.93
CA LEU A 155 -13.57 -4.61 9.97
C LEU A 155 -15.02 -5.03 10.18
N SER A 156 -15.78 -5.30 9.11
CA SER A 156 -17.17 -5.74 9.25
C SER A 156 -17.29 -7.03 10.06
N VAL A 157 -16.42 -8.01 9.82
CA VAL A 157 -16.42 -9.28 10.57
C VAL A 157 -16.16 -9.05 12.05
N VAL A 158 -15.18 -8.20 12.39
CA VAL A 158 -14.84 -7.91 13.79
C VAL A 158 -15.93 -7.08 14.49
N ALA A 159 -16.50 -6.09 13.80
CA ALA A 159 -17.57 -5.26 14.33
C ALA A 159 -18.85 -6.08 14.60
N GLU A 160 -19.22 -7.00 13.70
CA GLU A 160 -20.34 -7.94 13.92
C GLU A 160 -20.09 -8.86 15.11
N ALA A 161 -18.86 -9.36 15.28
CA ALA A 161 -18.49 -10.19 16.43
C ALA A 161 -18.63 -9.43 17.77
N LEU A 162 -18.56 -8.09 17.75
CA LEU A 162 -18.81 -7.22 18.89
C LEU A 162 -20.28 -6.78 19.01
N GLY A 163 -21.16 -7.31 18.15
CA GLY A 163 -22.61 -7.09 18.17
C GLY A 163 -23.07 -5.81 17.50
N MET A 164 -22.25 -5.18 16.65
CA MET A 164 -22.68 -4.04 15.84
C MET A 164 -23.50 -4.51 14.61
N ASN A 165 -24.37 -3.64 14.12
CA ASN A 165 -24.95 -3.80 12.79
C ASN A 165 -23.98 -3.18 11.77
N VAL A 166 -23.64 -3.89 10.70
CA VAL A 166 -22.69 -3.36 9.70
C VAL A 166 -23.39 -3.08 8.37
N ILE A 167 -23.21 -1.87 7.88
CA ILE A 167 -23.59 -1.47 6.54
C ILE A 167 -22.37 -0.91 5.81
N PHE A 168 -22.33 -1.04 4.49
CA PHE A 168 -21.19 -0.55 3.71
C PHE A 168 -21.59 0.04 2.37
N TYR A 169 -20.75 0.93 1.85
CA TYR A 169 -20.84 1.48 0.51
C TYR A 169 -19.50 1.33 -0.19
N ASP A 170 -19.53 0.84 -1.43
CA ASP A 170 -18.38 0.79 -2.33
C ASP A 170 -18.85 1.04 -3.76
N SER A 171 -18.07 1.83 -4.51
CA SER A 171 -18.29 2.11 -5.93
C SER A 171 -18.23 0.84 -6.79
N ALA A 172 -17.42 -0.14 -6.39
CA ALA A 172 -17.34 -1.44 -7.04
C ALA A 172 -18.37 -2.40 -6.44
N GLU A 173 -18.74 -3.40 -7.23
CA GLU A 173 -19.50 -4.54 -6.71
C GLU A 173 -18.63 -5.33 -5.75
N LYS A 174 -19.16 -5.61 -4.56
CA LYS A 174 -18.48 -6.32 -3.48
C LYS A 174 -19.42 -7.34 -2.88
N LEU A 175 -18.90 -8.54 -2.66
CA LEU A 175 -19.61 -9.56 -1.91
C LEU A 175 -19.59 -9.18 -0.43
N ALA A 176 -20.77 -9.13 0.18
CA ALA A 176 -20.91 -8.93 1.62
C ALA A 176 -20.35 -10.13 2.40
N LEU A 177 -19.69 -9.88 3.53
CA LEU A 177 -19.29 -10.91 4.48
C LEU A 177 -20.21 -10.88 5.70
N GLY A 178 -20.58 -12.06 6.20
CA GLY A 178 -21.45 -12.17 7.38
C GLY A 178 -22.83 -11.58 7.13
N ASN A 179 -23.28 -10.70 8.01
CA ASN A 179 -24.57 -10.01 7.92
C ASN A 179 -24.44 -8.58 7.36
N ALA A 180 -23.26 -8.21 6.85
CA ALA A 180 -22.99 -6.86 6.40
C ALA A 180 -23.91 -6.53 5.21
N THR A 181 -24.55 -5.37 5.25
CA THR A 181 -25.51 -4.98 4.20
C THR A 181 -24.93 -3.90 3.31
N ARG A 182 -24.91 -4.15 1.98
CA ARG A 182 -24.52 -3.12 1.01
C ARG A 182 -25.62 -2.07 0.90
N MET A 183 -25.24 -0.80 1.02
CA MET A 183 -26.11 0.34 0.81
C MET A 183 -26.08 0.78 -0.67
N PRO A 184 -27.22 1.21 -1.24
CA PRO A 184 -27.30 1.58 -2.65
C PRO A 184 -26.56 2.88 -2.98
N SER A 185 -26.36 3.77 -1.99
CA SER A 185 -25.65 5.04 -2.16
C SER A 185 -24.91 5.44 -0.89
N LEU A 186 -23.93 6.35 -1.02
CA LEU A 186 -23.21 6.90 0.12
C LEU A 186 -24.18 7.62 1.07
N GLU A 187 -25.12 8.41 0.55
CA GLU A 187 -26.10 9.17 1.31
C GLU A 187 -26.96 8.24 2.19
N SER A 188 -27.44 7.12 1.63
CA SER A 188 -28.24 6.15 2.39
C SER A 188 -27.43 5.50 3.53
N LEU A 189 -26.12 5.29 3.33
CA LEU A 189 -25.23 4.82 4.40
C LEU A 189 -25.08 5.87 5.49
N LEU A 190 -24.78 7.13 5.13
CA LEU A 190 -24.55 8.21 6.10
C LEU A 190 -25.77 8.43 7.00
N GLN A 191 -26.96 8.43 6.42
CA GLN A 191 -28.22 8.61 7.15
C GLN A 191 -28.53 7.45 8.10
N ALA A 192 -28.05 6.23 7.79
CA ALA A 192 -28.33 5.04 8.58
C ALA A 192 -27.25 4.73 9.65
N SER A 193 -26.09 5.38 9.60
CA SER A 193 -24.93 5.06 10.43
C SER A 193 -24.87 5.84 11.73
N ASP A 194 -24.57 5.16 12.84
CA ASP A 194 -24.23 5.82 14.11
C ASP A 194 -22.74 6.15 14.18
N ILE A 195 -21.91 5.35 13.50
CA ILE A 195 -20.48 5.59 13.29
C ILE A 195 -20.17 5.43 11.81
N VAL A 196 -19.45 6.38 11.21
CA VAL A 196 -18.95 6.29 9.83
C VAL A 196 -17.43 6.16 9.86
N THR A 197 -16.88 5.20 9.12
CA THR A 197 -15.44 4.99 8.96
C THR A 197 -15.03 4.94 7.49
N LEU A 198 -13.94 5.61 7.15
CA LEU A 198 -13.41 5.68 5.79
C LEU A 198 -12.23 4.70 5.59
N HIS A 199 -12.34 3.87 4.55
CA HIS A 199 -11.31 2.90 4.12
C HIS A 199 -11.17 2.89 2.58
N VAL A 200 -11.06 4.08 1.99
CA VAL A 200 -10.90 4.27 0.54
C VAL A 200 -9.42 4.31 0.12
N ASP A 201 -9.15 4.03 -1.15
CA ASP A 201 -7.81 4.09 -1.70
C ASP A 201 -7.35 5.53 -2.03
N GLY A 202 -6.08 5.67 -2.40
CA GLY A 202 -5.46 6.97 -2.67
C GLY A 202 -5.64 7.50 -4.10
N ARG A 203 -6.60 6.99 -4.89
CA ARG A 203 -6.81 7.50 -6.25
C ARG A 203 -7.25 8.97 -6.22
N THR A 204 -6.84 9.74 -7.22
CA THR A 204 -7.11 11.18 -7.33
C THR A 204 -8.60 11.53 -7.27
N GLY A 205 -9.47 10.64 -7.75
CA GLY A 205 -10.93 10.79 -7.67
C GLY A 205 -11.51 10.79 -6.26
N ASN A 206 -10.75 10.38 -5.23
CA ASN A 206 -11.20 10.38 -3.83
C ASN A 206 -10.84 11.66 -3.07
N SER A 207 -10.25 12.67 -3.73
CA SER A 207 -9.88 13.92 -3.06
C SER A 207 -11.12 14.73 -2.68
N GLY A 208 -11.22 15.12 -1.40
CA GLY A 208 -12.29 15.97 -0.89
C GLY A 208 -13.70 15.40 -1.03
N ILE A 209 -13.85 14.07 -1.15
CA ILE A 209 -15.17 13.43 -1.30
C ILE A 209 -16.03 13.50 -0.03
N PHE A 210 -15.43 13.84 1.11
CA PHE A 210 -16.12 13.94 2.40
C PHE A 210 -15.97 15.35 2.99
N GLY A 211 -16.97 16.19 2.76
CA GLY A 211 -17.03 17.56 3.28
C GLY A 211 -18.34 17.87 4.00
N GLN A 212 -18.67 19.16 4.11
CA GLN A 212 -19.82 19.64 4.89
C GLN A 212 -21.13 18.93 4.52
N HIS A 213 -21.40 18.75 3.23
CA HIS A 213 -22.61 18.06 2.77
C HIS A 213 -22.71 16.63 3.31
N GLN A 214 -21.61 15.87 3.31
CA GLN A 214 -21.59 14.50 3.82
C GLN A 214 -21.77 14.50 5.34
N PHE A 215 -21.13 15.40 6.08
CA PHE A 215 -21.34 15.52 7.52
C PHE A 215 -22.78 15.88 7.88
N ASP A 216 -23.43 16.75 7.10
CA ASP A 216 -24.82 17.15 7.31
C ASP A 216 -25.80 15.97 7.15
N LEU A 217 -25.46 15.01 6.27
CA LEU A 217 -26.24 13.79 6.04
C LEU A 217 -26.08 12.73 7.13
N MET A 218 -25.02 12.80 7.94
CA MET A 218 -24.83 11.88 9.06
C MET A 218 -25.88 12.12 10.15
N LYS A 219 -26.15 11.12 10.98
CA LYS A 219 -27.03 11.30 12.15
C LYS A 219 -26.46 12.33 13.13
N ASP A 220 -27.33 13.08 13.80
CA ASP A 220 -26.91 13.98 14.87
C ASP A 220 -26.30 13.18 16.02
N GLY A 221 -25.13 13.62 16.52
CA GLY A 221 -24.39 12.91 17.56
C GLY A 221 -23.69 11.63 17.09
N SER A 222 -23.54 11.43 15.78
CA SER A 222 -22.76 10.32 15.23
C SER A 222 -21.25 10.52 15.42
N LEU A 223 -20.48 9.46 15.17
CA LEU A 223 -19.02 9.47 15.22
C LEU A 223 -18.42 9.32 13.82
N PHE A 224 -17.26 9.93 13.61
CA PHE A 224 -16.54 9.88 12.35
C PHE A 224 -15.10 9.36 12.51
N ILE A 225 -14.64 8.48 11.63
CA ILE A 225 -13.31 7.89 11.69
C ILE A 225 -12.65 7.95 10.31
N ASN A 226 -11.42 8.45 10.24
CA ASN A 226 -10.60 8.39 9.04
C ASN A 226 -9.22 7.77 9.33
N LEU A 227 -9.07 6.51 8.91
CA LEU A 227 -7.82 5.74 8.94
C LEU A 227 -7.32 5.40 7.54
N SER A 228 -7.70 6.20 6.53
CA SER A 228 -7.45 5.92 5.12
C SER A 228 -6.45 6.89 4.49
N ARG A 229 -6.88 8.07 4.06
CA ARG A 229 -6.05 9.10 3.44
C ARG A 229 -6.44 10.49 3.95
N GLY A 230 -5.45 11.35 4.18
CA GLY A 230 -5.67 12.69 4.75
C GLY A 230 -6.44 13.64 3.84
N PHE A 231 -6.23 13.55 2.53
CA PHE A 231 -6.87 14.42 1.53
C PHE A 231 -8.35 14.09 1.24
N VAL A 232 -8.88 13.00 1.81
CA VAL A 232 -10.25 12.54 1.55
C VAL A 232 -11.29 13.42 2.25
N VAL A 233 -10.89 14.04 3.37
CA VAL A 233 -11.78 14.76 4.28
C VAL A 233 -11.45 16.24 4.24
N ASP A 234 -12.48 17.08 4.15
CA ASP A 234 -12.39 18.50 4.46
C ASP A 234 -12.29 18.67 5.99
N VAL A 235 -11.09 19.02 6.45
CA VAL A 235 -10.76 19.12 7.88
C VAL A 235 -11.49 20.30 8.54
N ASP A 236 -11.73 21.39 7.80
CA ASP A 236 -12.45 22.55 8.32
C ASP A 236 -13.94 22.24 8.49
N ALA A 237 -14.53 21.51 7.53
CA ALA A 237 -15.89 21.01 7.67
C ALA A 237 -16.02 20.03 8.86
N LEU A 238 -15.05 19.13 9.04
CA LEU A 238 -15.03 18.22 10.19
C LEU A 238 -14.99 19.00 11.51
N LYS A 239 -14.13 20.02 11.62
CA LYS A 239 -14.08 20.89 12.79
C LYS A 239 -15.43 21.57 13.04
N ALA A 240 -16.04 22.17 12.02
CA ALA A 240 -17.33 22.85 12.16
C ALA A 240 -18.44 21.89 12.63
N SER A 241 -18.45 20.66 12.12
CA SER A 241 -19.39 19.61 12.55
C SER A 241 -19.15 19.13 13.98
N LEU A 242 -17.91 19.13 14.47
CA LEU A 242 -17.59 18.84 15.88
C LEU A 242 -18.00 20.00 16.80
N GLU A 243 -17.68 21.24 16.44
CA GLU A 243 -17.99 22.44 17.24
C GLU A 243 -19.50 22.69 17.35
N SER A 244 -20.26 22.41 16.28
CA SER A 244 -21.73 22.51 16.28
C SER A 244 -22.43 21.39 17.06
N GLY A 245 -21.71 20.31 17.42
CA GLY A 245 -22.28 19.12 18.03
C GLY A 245 -23.01 18.19 17.05
N LYS A 246 -22.92 18.46 15.74
CA LYS A 246 -23.41 17.53 14.69
C LYS A 246 -22.75 16.17 14.83
N LEU A 247 -21.44 16.16 15.08
CA LEU A 247 -20.68 14.97 15.46
C LEU A 247 -20.37 14.98 16.95
N ALA A 248 -20.52 13.83 17.60
CA ALA A 248 -20.19 13.67 19.02
C ALA A 248 -18.69 13.44 19.27
N GLY A 249 -17.91 13.16 18.22
CA GLY A 249 -16.49 12.91 18.29
C GLY A 249 -15.92 12.37 16.97
N ALA A 250 -14.60 12.36 16.85
CA ALA A 250 -13.93 11.84 15.67
C ALA A 250 -12.56 11.22 15.98
N ALA A 251 -12.12 10.26 15.17
CA ALA A 251 -10.76 9.76 15.17
C ALA A 251 -10.10 9.97 13.80
N VAL A 252 -8.89 10.53 13.80
CA VAL A 252 -8.15 10.87 12.58
C VAL A 252 -6.69 10.47 12.74
N ASP A 253 -6.25 9.55 11.89
CA ASP A 253 -4.86 9.07 11.86
C ASP A 253 -4.05 9.69 10.72
N VAL A 254 -4.72 10.25 9.71
CA VAL A 254 -4.12 10.74 8.47
C VAL A 254 -4.56 12.17 8.19
N PHE A 255 -3.64 13.01 7.72
CA PHE A 255 -3.86 14.46 7.58
C PHE A 255 -3.46 14.96 6.19
N PRO A 256 -4.07 16.06 5.68
CA PRO A 256 -3.65 16.65 4.41
C PRO A 256 -2.16 17.04 4.40
N GLU A 257 -1.69 17.57 5.53
CA GLU A 257 -0.29 17.88 5.77
C GLU A 257 0.21 17.10 7.00
N GLU A 258 1.25 16.31 6.81
CA GLU A 258 1.85 15.49 7.87
C GLU A 258 3.30 15.92 8.14
N PRO A 259 3.76 15.88 9.41
CA PRO A 259 5.15 16.18 9.73
C PRO A 259 6.12 15.21 9.03
N LYS A 260 7.27 15.72 8.57
CA LYS A 260 8.24 14.93 7.79
C LYS A 260 9.05 13.98 8.65
N LYS A 261 9.32 14.35 9.90
CA LYS A 261 10.15 13.58 10.84
C LYS A 261 9.49 13.47 12.21
N ARG A 262 9.86 12.40 12.92
CA ARG A 262 9.44 12.18 14.31
C ARG A 262 9.98 13.35 15.16
N GLY A 263 9.08 14.00 15.89
CA GLY A 263 9.41 15.14 16.76
C GLY A 263 9.20 16.50 16.12
N ASP A 264 8.92 16.57 14.82
CA ASP A 264 8.49 17.80 14.16
C ASP A 264 7.14 18.26 14.75
N ALA A 265 6.89 19.57 14.70
CA ALA A 265 5.63 20.15 15.17
C ALA A 265 4.46 19.65 14.30
N PHE A 266 3.38 19.24 14.97
CA PHE A 266 2.11 18.90 14.33
C PHE A 266 1.14 20.06 14.50
N ASP A 267 0.60 20.56 13.40
CA ASP A 267 -0.44 21.57 13.40
C ASP A 267 -1.69 21.08 12.66
N SER A 268 -2.84 21.30 13.29
CA SER A 268 -4.14 20.86 12.77
C SER A 268 -5.25 21.60 13.52
N PRO A 269 -6.30 22.06 12.83
CA PRO A 269 -7.43 22.74 13.46
C PRO A 269 -8.24 21.81 14.39
N LEU A 270 -8.00 20.49 14.35
CA LEU A 270 -8.64 19.50 15.21
C LEU A 270 -8.02 19.44 16.62
N ARG A 271 -6.85 20.05 16.82
CA ARG A 271 -6.13 20.03 18.11
C ARG A 271 -6.95 20.73 19.19
N GLY A 272 -7.09 20.04 20.33
CA GLY A 272 -7.78 20.59 21.50
C GLY A 272 -9.30 20.49 21.48
N LEU A 273 -9.89 19.98 20.39
CA LEU A 273 -11.33 19.69 20.35
C LEU A 273 -11.68 18.54 21.31
N PRO A 274 -12.84 18.59 21.98
CA PRO A 274 -13.29 17.52 22.88
C PRO A 274 -13.67 16.26 22.10
N ASN A 275 -13.45 15.10 22.71
CA ASN A 275 -13.75 13.78 22.16
C ASN A 275 -13.18 13.55 20.74
N VAL A 276 -11.97 14.05 20.49
CA VAL A 276 -11.21 13.80 19.25
C VAL A 276 -9.96 12.99 19.56
N ILE A 277 -9.75 11.90 18.81
CA ILE A 277 -8.53 11.10 18.83
C ILE A 277 -7.68 11.48 17.62
N LEU A 278 -6.45 11.91 17.87
CA LEU A 278 -5.46 12.22 16.82
C LEU A 278 -4.28 11.26 16.97
N THR A 279 -4.01 10.50 15.93
CA THR A 279 -2.93 9.50 15.88
C THR A 279 -1.97 9.85 14.73
N PRO A 280 -0.65 9.71 14.91
CA PRO A 280 0.32 10.23 13.95
C PRO A 280 0.61 9.25 12.81
N HIS A 281 -0.41 8.88 12.03
CA HIS A 281 -0.33 7.93 10.91
C HIS A 281 0.25 6.57 11.31
N ILE A 282 -0.32 6.00 12.37
CA ILE A 282 0.12 4.75 12.99
C ILE A 282 -0.87 3.60 12.86
N ALA A 283 -2.01 3.76 12.17
CA ALA A 283 -3.00 2.69 12.05
C ALA A 283 -2.42 1.38 11.50
N GLY A 284 -1.45 1.47 10.59
CA GLY A 284 -0.73 0.31 10.05
C GLY A 284 0.63 0.02 10.71
N SER A 285 1.02 0.74 11.75
CA SER A 285 2.37 0.77 12.29
C SER A 285 2.49 -0.11 13.54
N THR A 286 2.40 -1.43 13.37
CA THR A 286 2.66 -2.43 14.43
C THR A 286 3.86 -3.30 14.08
N GLU A 287 4.46 -3.95 15.08
CA GLU A 287 5.61 -4.85 14.87
C GLU A 287 5.23 -6.03 13.96
N GLU A 288 4.02 -6.59 14.13
CA GLU A 288 3.47 -7.65 13.29
C GLU A 288 3.33 -7.19 11.84
N ALA A 289 2.79 -5.99 11.62
CA ALA A 289 2.67 -5.42 10.28
C ALA A 289 4.05 -5.19 9.66
N GLN A 290 5.03 -4.66 10.41
CA GLN A 290 6.39 -4.48 9.89
C GLN A 290 7.06 -5.80 9.52
N ARG A 291 6.85 -6.85 10.33
CA ARG A 291 7.31 -8.21 10.02
C ARG A 291 6.67 -8.73 8.74
N ASP A 292 5.35 -8.64 8.62
CA ASP A 292 4.60 -9.17 7.48
C ASP A 292 4.89 -8.40 6.19
N ILE A 293 5.09 -7.07 6.28
CA ILE A 293 5.60 -6.24 5.18
C ILE A 293 6.98 -6.72 4.74
N GLY A 294 7.90 -6.89 5.72
CA GLY A 294 9.25 -7.37 5.49
C GLY A 294 9.28 -8.69 4.73
N ILE A 295 8.50 -9.67 5.20
CA ILE A 295 8.38 -10.98 4.57
C ILE A 295 7.80 -10.86 3.16
N PHE A 296 6.72 -10.10 3.00
CA PHE A 296 6.00 -10.01 1.74
C PHE A 296 6.85 -9.37 0.63
N VAL A 297 7.42 -8.19 0.88
CA VAL A 297 8.15 -7.45 -0.15
C VAL A 297 9.46 -8.15 -0.49
N ALA A 298 10.20 -8.65 0.51
CA ALA A 298 11.42 -9.42 0.25
C ALA A 298 11.14 -10.70 -0.56
N THR A 299 10.02 -11.37 -0.29
CA THR A 299 9.56 -12.52 -1.10
C THR A 299 9.29 -12.11 -2.55
N ARG A 300 8.63 -10.97 -2.79
CA ARG A 300 8.37 -10.49 -4.15
C ARG A 300 9.67 -10.12 -4.89
N LEU A 301 10.60 -9.46 -4.21
CA LEU A 301 11.93 -9.17 -4.76
C LEU A 301 12.68 -10.46 -5.12
N ARG A 302 12.68 -11.46 -4.23
CA ARG A 302 13.25 -12.78 -4.50
C ARG A 302 12.60 -13.44 -5.72
N ASP A 303 11.27 -13.53 -5.75
CA ASP A 303 10.53 -14.18 -6.84
C ASP A 303 10.80 -13.48 -8.18
N TYR A 304 10.94 -12.16 -8.18
CA TYR A 304 11.34 -11.40 -9.36
C TYR A 304 12.77 -11.72 -9.80
N VAL A 305 13.71 -11.80 -8.86
CA VAL A 305 15.12 -12.13 -9.14
C VAL A 305 15.27 -13.55 -9.70
N GLN A 306 14.64 -14.54 -9.06
CA GLN A 306 14.84 -15.95 -9.41
C GLN A 306 13.97 -16.42 -10.56
N HIS A 307 12.73 -15.94 -10.63
CA HIS A 307 11.72 -16.52 -11.53
C HIS A 307 11.18 -15.51 -12.54
N GLY A 308 11.60 -14.24 -12.46
CA GLY A 308 11.08 -13.18 -13.31
C GLY A 308 9.63 -12.84 -12.99
N SER A 309 9.10 -13.25 -11.84
CA SER A 309 7.70 -13.00 -11.47
C SER A 309 7.49 -11.51 -11.18
N THR A 310 6.52 -10.90 -11.85
CA THR A 310 6.07 -9.52 -11.61
C THR A 310 4.68 -9.48 -10.99
N SER A 311 4.21 -10.60 -10.42
CA SER A 311 2.96 -10.65 -9.67
C SER A 311 2.96 -9.59 -8.56
N LEU A 312 1.90 -8.77 -8.56
CA LEU A 312 1.71 -7.64 -7.64
C LEU A 312 2.78 -6.54 -7.78
N SER A 313 3.46 -6.46 -8.92
CA SER A 313 4.22 -5.27 -9.28
C SER A 313 3.26 -4.09 -9.49
N VAL A 314 3.58 -2.95 -8.89
CA VAL A 314 2.74 -1.76 -8.97
C VAL A 314 2.94 -0.97 -10.27
N ASN A 315 4.05 -1.21 -11.00
CA ASN A 315 4.41 -0.44 -12.20
C ASN A 315 4.65 -1.27 -13.47
N LEU A 316 4.90 -2.58 -13.38
CA LEU A 316 5.09 -3.45 -14.56
C LEU A 316 3.85 -4.29 -14.91
N PRO A 317 3.78 -4.87 -16.13
CA PRO A 317 2.79 -5.90 -16.45
C PRO A 317 2.90 -7.07 -15.48
N ASN A 318 1.78 -7.53 -14.93
CA ASN A 318 1.77 -8.58 -13.90
C ASN A 318 1.70 -9.95 -14.58
N LEU A 319 2.67 -10.82 -14.28
CA LEU A 319 2.65 -12.22 -14.66
C LEU A 319 3.45 -13.08 -13.69
N SER A 320 3.13 -14.37 -13.64
CA SER A 320 3.93 -15.40 -13.00
C SER A 320 3.83 -16.67 -13.82
N LEU A 321 4.96 -17.13 -14.33
CA LEU A 321 5.05 -18.42 -15.03
C LEU A 321 5.52 -19.48 -14.03
N GLU A 322 4.71 -20.51 -13.82
CA GLU A 322 5.12 -21.68 -13.02
C GLU A 322 6.40 -22.28 -13.58
N GLN A 323 7.28 -22.79 -12.73
CA GLN A 323 8.61 -23.25 -13.16
C GLN A 323 8.61 -24.75 -13.47
N PRO A 324 8.87 -25.17 -14.72
CA PRO A 324 9.17 -26.56 -15.06
C PRO A 324 10.60 -26.90 -14.63
N THR A 325 10.79 -28.07 -14.00
CA THR A 325 12.11 -28.57 -13.59
C THR A 325 13.07 -28.69 -14.78
N GLY A 326 14.27 -28.12 -14.67
CA GLY A 326 15.36 -28.29 -15.64
C GLY A 326 15.34 -27.36 -16.85
N SER A 327 14.45 -26.36 -16.87
CA SER A 327 14.38 -25.34 -17.93
C SER A 327 15.27 -24.12 -17.65
N HIS A 328 15.75 -23.48 -18.71
CA HIS A 328 16.42 -22.18 -18.64
C HIS A 328 15.40 -21.07 -18.86
N ARG A 329 15.50 -19.98 -18.11
CA ARG A 329 14.47 -18.93 -18.11
C ARG A 329 15.00 -17.58 -18.54
N ILE A 330 14.27 -16.94 -19.45
CA ILE A 330 14.54 -15.60 -19.94
C ILE A 330 13.35 -14.70 -19.65
N ALA A 331 13.64 -13.53 -19.11
CA ALA A 331 12.69 -12.45 -18.88
C ALA A 331 13.04 -11.27 -19.80
N HIS A 332 12.11 -10.87 -20.65
CA HIS A 332 12.29 -9.79 -21.61
C HIS A 332 11.20 -8.73 -21.41
N LEU A 333 11.62 -7.55 -20.97
CA LEU A 333 10.79 -6.35 -20.90
C LEU A 333 11.05 -5.51 -22.14
N HIS A 334 9.97 -5.08 -22.77
CA HIS A 334 10.02 -4.37 -24.04
C HIS A 334 8.91 -3.32 -24.15
N GLU A 335 9.07 -2.39 -25.08
CA GLU A 335 8.00 -1.50 -25.53
C GLU A 335 6.89 -2.33 -26.19
N ASN A 336 5.64 -1.93 -25.95
CA ASN A 336 4.46 -2.63 -26.44
C ASN A 336 4.18 -2.30 -27.92
N ILE A 337 5.13 -2.62 -28.80
CA ILE A 337 5.04 -2.41 -30.25
C ILE A 337 4.74 -3.72 -30.99
N PRO A 338 4.04 -3.67 -32.15
CA PRO A 338 3.73 -4.86 -32.92
C PRO A 338 4.98 -5.64 -33.36
N GLY A 339 4.93 -6.96 -33.27
CA GLY A 339 5.95 -7.86 -33.82
C GLY A 339 7.05 -8.30 -32.85
N VAL A 340 7.15 -7.71 -31.64
CA VAL A 340 8.19 -8.10 -30.67
C VAL A 340 8.14 -9.59 -30.33
N LEU A 341 6.97 -10.14 -29.98
CA LEU A 341 6.86 -11.57 -29.65
C LEU A 341 7.23 -12.48 -30.84
N ALA A 342 6.90 -12.06 -32.06
CA ALA A 342 7.29 -12.80 -33.26
C ALA A 342 8.80 -12.73 -33.51
N ALA A 343 9.45 -11.61 -33.19
CA ALA A 343 10.90 -11.46 -33.24
C ALA A 343 11.59 -12.32 -32.18
N VAL A 344 11.10 -12.31 -30.93
CA VAL A 344 11.59 -13.15 -29.83
C VAL A 344 11.52 -14.63 -30.21
N ASN A 345 10.38 -15.10 -30.73
CA ASN A 345 10.22 -16.51 -31.11
C ASN A 345 11.05 -16.90 -32.33
N ARG A 346 11.31 -15.96 -33.25
CA ARG A 346 12.21 -16.18 -34.38
C ARG A 346 13.64 -16.34 -33.92
N GLU A 347 14.09 -15.53 -32.98
CA GLU A 347 15.43 -15.60 -32.40
C GLU A 347 15.68 -16.99 -31.78
N PHE A 348 14.73 -17.47 -30.97
CA PHE A 348 14.81 -18.83 -30.43
C PHE A 348 14.85 -19.91 -31.52
N ALA A 349 14.07 -19.75 -32.59
CA ALA A 349 14.04 -20.70 -33.70
C ALA A 349 15.35 -20.70 -34.52
N GLU A 350 15.94 -19.54 -34.80
CA GLU A 350 17.21 -19.38 -35.53
C GLU A 350 18.36 -20.04 -34.76
N HIS A 351 18.33 -19.97 -33.43
CA HIS A 351 19.28 -20.62 -32.54
C HIS A 351 18.91 -22.07 -32.18
N GLN A 352 17.87 -22.65 -32.81
CA GLN A 352 17.42 -24.03 -32.59
C GLN A 352 17.06 -24.38 -31.14
N VAL A 353 16.50 -23.41 -30.41
CA VAL A 353 16.08 -23.55 -29.01
C VAL A 353 14.57 -23.82 -28.95
N ASN A 354 14.16 -24.88 -28.23
CA ASN A 354 12.74 -25.16 -28.00
C ASN A 354 12.20 -24.27 -26.87
N ILE A 355 10.99 -23.74 -27.06
CA ILE A 355 10.22 -23.04 -26.03
C ILE A 355 9.33 -24.06 -25.33
N ASP A 356 9.53 -24.25 -24.03
CA ASP A 356 8.72 -25.18 -23.23
C ASP A 356 7.48 -24.49 -22.65
N ALA A 357 7.63 -23.22 -22.27
CA ALA A 357 6.52 -22.39 -21.83
C ALA A 357 6.82 -20.91 -22.09
N GLN A 358 5.78 -20.12 -22.36
CA GLN A 358 5.92 -18.69 -22.58
C GLN A 358 4.67 -17.97 -22.09
N LEU A 359 4.87 -16.87 -21.35
CA LEU A 359 3.78 -16.03 -20.87
C LEU A 359 4.11 -14.56 -21.10
N LEU A 360 3.25 -13.86 -21.83
CA LEU A 360 3.32 -12.43 -22.10
C LEU A 360 2.17 -11.72 -21.37
N SER A 361 2.49 -10.58 -20.75
CA SER A 361 1.51 -9.62 -20.24
C SER A 361 1.89 -8.22 -20.67
N THR A 362 0.91 -7.35 -20.91
CA THR A 362 1.14 -5.96 -21.31
C THR A 362 0.42 -4.99 -20.37
N ARG A 363 0.97 -3.78 -20.23
CA ARG A 363 0.40 -2.70 -19.43
C ARG A 363 0.85 -1.36 -20.01
N GLY A 364 -0.09 -0.64 -20.62
CA GLY A 364 0.21 0.61 -21.33
C GLY A 364 1.25 0.37 -22.43
N GLU A 365 2.35 1.13 -22.36
CA GLU A 365 3.43 1.11 -23.33
C GLU A 365 4.45 -0.02 -23.13
N LEU A 366 4.26 -0.91 -22.15
CA LEU A 366 5.20 -1.99 -21.85
C LEU A 366 4.58 -3.38 -22.06
N GLY A 367 5.38 -4.28 -22.63
CA GLY A 367 5.16 -5.72 -22.64
C GLY A 367 6.26 -6.43 -21.86
N TYR A 368 5.89 -7.51 -21.18
CA TYR A 368 6.82 -8.33 -20.42
C TYR A 368 6.55 -9.79 -20.72
N VAL A 369 7.54 -10.47 -21.30
CA VAL A 369 7.48 -11.90 -21.62
C VAL A 369 8.49 -12.68 -20.81
N VAL A 370 8.04 -13.76 -20.19
CA VAL A 370 8.89 -14.77 -19.57
C VAL A 370 8.79 -16.05 -20.38
N THR A 371 9.94 -16.57 -20.79
CA THR A 371 10.05 -17.76 -21.65
C THR A 371 10.95 -18.78 -20.96
N ASP A 372 10.43 -20.00 -20.82
CA ASP A 372 11.20 -21.18 -20.47
C ASP A 372 11.62 -21.90 -21.74
N ILE A 373 12.90 -22.25 -21.80
CA ILE A 373 13.52 -22.93 -22.93
C ILE A 373 14.20 -24.23 -22.46
N SER A 374 14.18 -25.24 -23.33
CA SER A 374 14.60 -26.61 -23.00
C SER A 374 16.11 -26.79 -22.85
N ALA A 375 16.88 -25.85 -23.37
CA ALA A 375 18.33 -25.82 -23.32
C ALA A 375 18.80 -24.38 -23.13
N GLY A 376 20.00 -24.20 -22.56
CA GLY A 376 20.56 -22.88 -22.32
C GLY A 376 20.64 -22.06 -23.60
N ILE A 377 20.55 -20.74 -23.45
CA ILE A 377 20.65 -19.80 -24.56
C ILE A 377 22.12 -19.50 -24.90
N THR A 378 22.43 -19.39 -26.20
CA THR A 378 23.77 -18.99 -26.65
C THR A 378 24.03 -17.50 -26.38
N ALA A 379 25.30 -17.11 -26.25
CA ALA A 379 25.66 -15.70 -26.06
C ALA A 379 25.14 -14.81 -27.20
N ASP A 380 25.21 -15.30 -28.44
CA ASP A 380 24.72 -14.60 -29.63
C ASP A 380 23.21 -14.34 -29.56
N ALA A 381 22.42 -15.33 -29.13
CA ALA A 381 20.98 -15.18 -28.97
C ALA A 381 20.62 -14.20 -27.84
N VAL A 382 21.39 -14.18 -26.75
CA VAL A 382 21.22 -13.18 -25.68
C VAL A 382 21.52 -11.78 -26.22
N GLU A 383 22.60 -11.62 -26.98
CA GLU A 383 22.98 -10.36 -27.59
C GLU A 383 21.90 -9.87 -28.56
N ALA A 384 21.41 -10.74 -29.45
CA ALA A 384 20.35 -10.42 -30.40
C ALA A 384 19.03 -10.00 -29.71
N LEU A 385 18.59 -10.75 -28.69
CA LEU A 385 17.43 -10.38 -27.88
C LEU A 385 17.66 -9.04 -27.16
N SER A 386 18.88 -8.74 -26.71
CA SER A 386 19.20 -7.50 -25.99
C SER A 386 19.21 -6.27 -26.90
N GLN A 387 19.61 -6.44 -28.16
CA GLN A 387 19.69 -5.38 -29.18
C GLN A 387 18.40 -5.24 -30.00
N MET A 388 17.41 -6.11 -29.78
CA MET A 388 16.15 -6.08 -30.51
C MET A 388 15.44 -4.73 -30.32
N PRO A 389 14.97 -4.07 -31.39
CA PRO A 389 14.24 -2.82 -31.31
C PRO A 389 13.05 -2.90 -30.33
N GLY A 390 12.95 -1.91 -29.45
CA GLY A 390 11.95 -1.87 -28.39
C GLY A 390 12.33 -2.65 -27.13
N THR A 391 13.50 -3.31 -27.06
CA THR A 391 13.97 -3.92 -25.81
C THR A 391 14.25 -2.87 -24.76
N VAL A 392 13.60 -3.00 -23.60
CA VAL A 392 13.84 -2.16 -22.42
C VAL A 392 14.86 -2.83 -21.51
N ARG A 393 14.67 -4.13 -21.23
CA ARG A 393 15.58 -4.91 -20.38
C ARG A 393 15.46 -6.40 -20.66
N LEU A 394 16.60 -7.07 -20.80
CA LEU A 394 16.69 -8.53 -20.91
C LEU A 394 17.39 -9.10 -19.68
N ARG A 395 16.88 -10.23 -19.16
CA ARG A 395 17.50 -10.98 -18.07
C ARG A 395 17.47 -12.47 -18.36
N VAL A 396 18.63 -13.11 -18.25
CA VAL A 396 18.77 -14.58 -18.23
C VAL A 396 18.84 -15.01 -16.77
N LEU A 397 17.94 -15.90 -16.33
CA LEU A 397 17.74 -16.23 -14.92
C LEU A 397 18.34 -17.57 -14.51
N SER A 398 18.36 -18.54 -15.42
CA SER A 398 18.90 -19.90 -15.22
C SER A 398 19.55 -20.46 -16.47
#